data_AF-A0A7Y4TZP1-F1
#
_entry.id   AF-A0A7Y4TZP1-F1
#
_cell.length_a   1.000
_cell.length_b   1.000
_cell.length_c   1.000
_cell.angle_alpha   90.00
_cell.angle_beta   90.00
_cell.angle_gamma   90.00
#
_symmetry.space_group_name_H-M   'P 1'
#
loop_
_entity.id
_entity.type
_entity.pdbx_description
1 polymer ?
#
loop_
_entity_poly.entity_id
_entity_poly.type
_entity_poly.pdbx_seq_one_letter_code
_entity_poly.pdbx_strand_id
1 'polypeptide(L)'
;MITCREITCREFIEFLSAYLAGELSPASQAEFDFHLSDCPDCALYLQSYEDTIRLGKEALTDLDAPVPAEVPAELVQGILATWRREHRTPP
;
A
#
# COMPACT_ATOMS: atom_id res chain seq x y z
N MET A 1 -13.82 -27.52 14.64
CA MET A 1 -12.56 -26.84 15.02
C MET A 1 -12.42 -25.66 14.08
N ILE A 2 -12.70 -24.45 14.55
CA ILE A 2 -12.47 -23.23 13.76
C ILE A 2 -10.97 -22.96 13.85
N THR A 3 -10.24 -23.27 12.80
CA THR A 3 -8.86 -22.82 12.63
C THR A 3 -8.91 -21.32 12.32
N CYS A 4 -8.75 -20.46 13.32
CA CYS A 4 -8.38 -19.07 13.07
C CYS A 4 -6.96 -19.08 12.49
N ARG A 5 -6.87 -19.20 11.16
CA ARG A 5 -5.63 -18.91 10.45
C ARG A 5 -5.45 -17.41 10.50
N GLU A 6 -4.37 -16.95 11.12
CA GLU A 6 -3.99 -15.54 11.08
C GLU A 6 -3.64 -15.17 9.64
N ILE A 7 -4.29 -14.13 9.12
CA ILE A 7 -3.94 -13.54 7.83
C ILE A 7 -2.74 -12.62 8.03
N THR A 8 -1.72 -12.76 7.21
CA THR A 8 -0.58 -11.83 7.22
C THR A 8 -0.98 -10.51 6.56
N CYS A 9 -0.29 -9.42 6.92
CA CYS A 9 -0.49 -8.12 6.25
C CYS A 9 -0.35 -8.24 4.72
N ARG A 10 0.55 -9.12 4.24
CA ARG A 10 0.75 -9.38 2.81
C ARG A 10 -0.50 -9.98 2.17
N GLU A 11 -0.98 -11.09 2.71
CA GLU A 11 -2.17 -11.79 2.18
C GLU A 11 -3.39 -10.86 2.18
N PHE A 12 -3.53 -10.01 3.21
CA PHE A 12 -4.62 -9.03 3.27
C PHE A 12 -4.52 -7.96 2.18
N ILE A 13 -3.34 -7.38 1.97
CA ILE A 13 -3.12 -6.37 0.94
C ILE A 13 -3.31 -6.97 -0.47
N GLU A 14 -2.80 -8.18 -0.69
CA GLU A 14 -2.99 -8.91 -1.96
C GLU A 14 -4.48 -9.15 -2.25
N PHE A 15 -5.25 -9.54 -1.22
CA PHE A 15 -6.70 -9.68 -1.34
C PHE A 15 -7.39 -8.37 -1.72
N LEU A 16 -7.10 -7.27 -1.04
CA LEU A 16 -7.69 -5.96 -1.35
C LEU A 16 -7.32 -5.47 -2.74
N SER A 17 -6.07 -5.67 -3.15
CA SER A 17 -5.63 -5.34 -4.50
C SER A 17 -6.39 -6.14 -5.56
N ALA A 18 -6.57 -7.45 -5.36
CA ALA A 18 -7.33 -8.31 -6.27
C ALA A 18 -8.82 -7.94 -6.29
N TYR A 19 -9.40 -7.56 -5.15
CA TYR A 19 -10.78 -7.07 -5.06
C TYR A 19 -10.98 -5.80 -5.91
N LEU A 20 -10.11 -4.80 -5.73
CA LEU A 20 -10.18 -3.54 -6.49
C LEU A 20 -9.90 -3.73 -7.99
N ALA A 21 -9.07 -4.72 -8.36
CA ALA A 21 -8.82 -5.08 -9.74
C ALA A 21 -9.95 -5.92 -10.38
N GLY A 22 -10.92 -6.40 -9.59
CA GLY A 22 -11.97 -7.31 -10.06
C GLY A 22 -11.44 -8.70 -10.44
N GLU A 23 -10.33 -9.11 -9.83
CA GLU A 23 -9.62 -10.37 -10.13
C GLU A 23 -10.02 -11.52 -9.19
N LEU A 24 -10.87 -11.24 -8.19
CA LEU A 24 -11.42 -12.30 -7.34
C LEU A 24 -12.42 -13.17 -8.10
N SER A 25 -12.65 -14.38 -7.56
CA SER A 25 -13.76 -15.20 -8.04
C SER A 25 -15.10 -14.45 -7.82
N PRO A 26 -16.12 -14.66 -8.67
CA PRO A 26 -17.41 -13.98 -8.51
C PRO A 26 -18.06 -14.21 -7.14
N ALA A 27 -17.86 -15.40 -6.56
CA ALA A 27 -18.35 -15.72 -5.22
C ALA A 27 -17.64 -14.89 -4.14
N SER A 28 -16.31 -14.79 -4.22
CA SER A 28 -15.50 -14.01 -3.27
C SER A 28 -15.74 -12.51 -3.40
N GLN A 29 -15.95 -12.01 -4.62
CA GLN A 29 -16.31 -10.60 -4.85
C GLN A 29 -17.63 -10.28 -4.14
N ALA A 30 -18.67 -11.09 -4.37
CA ALA A 30 -19.99 -10.89 -3.77
C ALA A 30 -19.98 -11.03 -2.24
N GLU A 31 -19.20 -11.98 -1.69
CA GLU A 31 -19.04 -12.14 -0.25
C GLU A 31 -18.39 -10.91 0.39
N PHE A 32 -17.36 -10.34 -0.25
CA PHE A 32 -16.71 -9.14 0.27
C PHE A 32 -17.57 -7.89 0.08
N ASP A 33 -18.30 -7.76 -1.03
CA ASP A 33 -19.28 -6.68 -1.22
C ASP A 33 -20.35 -6.70 -0.11
N PHE A 34 -20.84 -7.89 0.24
CA PHE A 34 -21.75 -8.06 1.36
C PHE A 34 -21.11 -7.62 2.69
N HIS A 35 -19.86 -8.02 2.95
CA HIS A 35 -19.14 -7.59 4.15
C HIS A 35 -18.98 -6.06 4.24
N LEU A 36 -18.64 -5.41 3.13
CA LEU A 36 -18.52 -3.94 3.07
C LEU A 36 -19.88 -3.26 3.33
N SER A 37 -21.00 -3.89 2.96
CA SER A 37 -22.34 -3.38 3.26
C SER A 37 -22.73 -3.47 4.74
N ASP A 38 -22.16 -4.42 5.48
CA ASP A 38 -22.50 -4.72 6.88
C ASP A 38 -21.48 -4.15 7.89
N CYS A 39 -20.25 -3.86 7.45
CA CYS A 39 -19.16 -3.37 8.28
C CYS A 39 -18.64 -1.99 7.85
N PRO A 40 -19.11 -0.89 8.48
CA PRO A 40 -18.68 0.48 8.16
C PRO A 40 -17.18 0.71 8.32
N ASP A 41 -16.54 0.08 9.31
CA ASP A 41 -15.10 0.22 9.55
C ASP A 41 -14.26 -0.33 8.40
N CYS A 42 -14.69 -1.46 7.83
CA CYS A 42 -14.02 -2.04 6.66
C CYS A 42 -14.23 -1.20 5.41
N ALA A 43 -15.42 -0.60 5.24
CA ALA A 43 -15.67 0.34 4.16
C ALA A 43 -14.78 1.59 4.26
N LEU A 44 -14.64 2.17 5.46
CA LEU A 44 -13.73 3.29 5.72
C LEU A 44 -12.26 2.94 5.49
N TYR A 45 -11.85 1.73 5.88
CA TYR A 45 -10.50 1.24 5.63
C TYR A 45 -10.22 1.10 4.13
N LEU A 46 -11.15 0.50 3.37
CA LEU A 46 -11.02 0.35 1.92
C LEU A 46 -10.88 1.72 1.24
N GLN A 47 -11.71 2.69 1.63
CA GLN A 47 -11.60 4.06 1.12
C GLN A 47 -10.22 4.68 1.39
N SER A 48 -9.69 4.52 2.60
CA SER A 48 -8.34 5.00 2.95
C SER A 48 -7.24 4.32 2.14
N TYR A 49 -7.43 3.03 1.83
CA TYR A 49 -6.52 2.25 1.00
C TYR A 49 -6.54 2.73 -0.46
N GLU A 50 -7.71 2.97 -1.05
CA GLU A 50 -7.87 3.57 -2.38
C GLU A 50 -7.22 4.95 -2.46
N ASP A 51 -7.42 5.79 -1.45
CA ASP A 51 -6.77 7.11 -1.36
C ASP A 51 -5.26 7.01 -1.31
N THR A 52 -4.73 6.03 -0.57
CA THR A 52 -3.27 5.78 -0.52
C THR A 52 -2.73 5.42 -1.90
N ILE A 53 -3.43 4.56 -2.66
CA ILE A 53 -3.05 4.20 -4.03
C ILE A 53 -3.09 5.44 -4.93
N ARG A 54 -4.16 6.24 -4.84
CA ARG A 54 -4.34 7.45 -5.65
C ARG A 54 -3.22 8.45 -5.38
N LEU A 55 -2.97 8.78 -4.11
CA LEU A 55 -1.91 9.71 -3.71
C LEU A 55 -0.52 9.21 -4.11
N GLY A 56 -0.26 7.91 -4.00
CA GLY A 56 0.99 7.30 -4.46
C GLY A 56 1.20 7.48 -5.97
N LYS A 57 0.14 7.28 -6.77
CA LYS A 57 0.18 7.53 -8.23
C LYS A 57 0.40 9.00 -8.55
N GLU A 58 -0.30 9.90 -7.86
CA GLU A 58 -0.14 11.35 -8.03
C GLU A 58 1.29 11.80 -7.73
N ALA A 59 1.90 11.31 -6.65
CA ALA A 59 3.28 11.62 -6.29
C ALA A 59 4.31 11.14 -7.32
N LEU A 60 3.98 10.13 -8.12
CA LEU A 60 4.84 9.51 -9.13
C LEU A 60 4.41 9.84 -10.57
N THR A 61 3.52 10.82 -10.76
CA THR A 61 2.98 11.14 -12.10
C THR A 61 4.03 11.74 -13.04
N ASP A 62 5.05 12.42 -12.50
CA ASP A 62 6.14 12.99 -13.28
C ASP A 62 7.48 12.36 -12.84
N LEU A 63 7.72 11.13 -13.29
CA LEU A 63 8.97 10.41 -13.00
C LEU A 63 10.20 11.07 -13.63
N ASP A 64 9.98 11.87 -14.68
CA ASP A 64 11.00 12.66 -15.37
C ASP A 64 11.02 14.12 -14.90
N ALA A 65 10.30 14.44 -13.82
CA ALA A 65 10.30 15.78 -13.24
C ALA A 65 11.74 16.19 -12.97
N PRO A 66 12.14 17.42 -13.36
CA PRO A 66 13.46 17.90 -13.04
C PRO A 66 13.63 17.88 -11.52
N VAL A 67 14.67 17.17 -11.07
CA VAL A 67 15.09 17.17 -9.66
C VAL A 67 15.23 18.64 -9.25
N PRO A 68 14.56 19.08 -8.15
CA PRO A 68 14.70 20.44 -7.68
C PRO A 68 16.17 20.83 -7.56
N ALA A 69 16.54 21.97 -8.14
CA ALA A 69 17.93 22.45 -8.12
C ALA A 69 18.46 22.62 -6.70
N GLU A 70 17.55 22.78 -5.73
CA GLU A 70 17.85 22.93 -4.31
C GLU A 70 17.07 21.88 -3.52
N VAL A 71 17.78 20.85 -3.06
CA VAL A 71 17.31 19.91 -2.05
C VAL A 71 18.06 20.23 -0.75
N PRO A 72 17.39 20.39 0.39
CA PRO A 72 18.06 20.66 1.67
C PRO A 72 19.13 19.62 1.97
N ALA A 73 20.37 20.08 2.24
CA ALA A 73 21.50 19.19 2.47
C ALA A 73 21.25 18.25 3.66
N GLU A 74 20.53 18.72 4.67
CA GLU A 74 20.15 17.97 5.87
C GLU A 74 19.29 16.77 5.53
N LEU A 75 18.36 16.91 4.58
CA LEU A 75 17.49 15.82 4.12
C LEU A 75 18.31 14.73 3.42
N VAL A 76 19.19 15.13 2.49
CA VAL A 76 20.09 14.21 1.79
C VAL A 76 20.99 13.47 2.77
N GLN A 77 21.60 14.19 3.72
CA GLN A 77 22.46 13.57 4.74
C GLN A 77 21.68 12.61 5.64
N GLY A 78 20.44 12.94 6.01
CA GLY A 78 19.56 12.08 6.80
C GLY A 78 19.23 10.75 6.10
N ILE A 79 18.88 10.81 4.81
CA ILE A 79 18.61 9.62 4.00
C ILE A 79 19.88 8.75 3.88
N LEU A 80 21.02 9.35 3.53
CA LEU A 80 22.29 8.63 3.37
C LEU A 80 22.79 8.02 4.69
N ALA A 81 22.60 8.71 5.82
CA ALA A 81 22.97 8.18 7.13
C ALA A 81 22.14 6.94 7.50
N THR A 82 20.85 6.95 7.19
CA THR A 82 19.95 5.80 7.41
C THR A 82 20.33 4.63 6.52
N TRP A 83 20.51 4.88 5.22
CA TRP A 83 20.90 3.84 4.26
C TRP A 83 22.21 3.15 4.64
N ARG A 84 23.25 3.91 5.04
CA ARG A 84 24.54 3.36 5.48
C ARG A 84 24.45 2.49 6.74
N ARG A 85 23.45 2.75 7.60
CA ARG A 85 23.21 1.95 8.82
C ARG A 85 22.53 0.62 8.48
N GLU A 86 21.62 0.64 7.52
CA GLU A 86 20.81 -0.53 7.13
C GLU A 86 21.53 -1.45 6.12
N HIS A 87 22.36 -0.92 5.21
CA HIS A 87 22.98 -1.66 4.12
C HIS A 87 24.49 -1.91 4.33
N ARG A 88 24.90 -2.41 5.50
CA ARG A 88 26.31 -2.54 5.92
C ARG A 88 27.14 -3.66 5.25
N THR A 89 26.79 -4.05 4.02
CA THR A 89 27.67 -4.82 3.12
C THR A 89 27.37 -4.42 1.66
N PRO A 90 28.31 -3.76 0.95
CA PRO A 90 28.18 -3.57 -0.50
C PRO A 90 28.56 -4.88 -1.24
N PRO A 91 28.11 -5.09 -2.50
CA PRO A 91 28.76 -6.05 -3.39
C PRO A 91 30.21 -5.64 -3.68
#